data_AF-A0A948GZQ8-F1
#
_entry.id   AF-A0A948GZQ8-F1
#
_cell.length_a   1.000
_cell.length_b   1.000
_cell.length_c   1.000
_cell.angle_alpha   90.00
_cell.angle_beta   90.00
_cell.angle_gamma   90.00
#
_symmetry.space_group_name_H-M   'P 1'
#
loop_
_entity.id
_entity.type
_entity.pdbx_description
1 polymer ?
#
loop_
_entity_poly.entity_id
_entity_poly.type
_entity_poly.pdbx_seq_one_letter_code
_entity_poly.pdbx_strand_id
1 'polypeptide(L)'
;MKRVLVAVAIGLFLAAYCTVFAGEPEWKDIGRENVDVSALLLPEGSTKLIYMAKENSVLETTDGGQEWRVVFSIPGRDVKINRLANNKDRQACIYAATSSGLFASFDRGKRWQRIFKGKNDQENNCWTVLAFGDYVYLGTQSGLFVSRDSGRTFVKERQGLPAGQISNIAYNPQGQGIIYVSGINGVFKSDLGQGGWEKCFSWFGAKHTEEDLDGQFFETDEQGQESRVSCVVINPVNPGIIYLAGPQGIFKSIDAGKVWEEVSLYGMFNRNVRYLLVEDQNSLFAVSDSAIFEHIEDRWYERSMRLIAKDIRQLAIDKENNIYAACDSGLFKAKASNLPDKILTLVDYFQDEPDIQKVQKAAIDYAEVGMDKIKNWRRLAARKAWLPDVSVGLNRDLTDLWHWETGSTIKTDDDYLRRGKDAVDWDIGLSWDLGDLIWSDAQTSIDVRSRLLVELRDDVLGEVTKLYYERIRIKMELEGLSLDERKKRFDKELRLREITALLDGFTDGYFSRQLNNKQDNG
;
A
#
# COMPACT_ATOMS: atom_id res chain seq x y z
N MET A 1 -8.97 -49.16 -11.19
CA MET A 1 -9.39 -47.83 -10.66
C MET A 1 -8.24 -46.98 -10.11
N LYS A 2 -7.32 -47.50 -9.27
CA LYS A 2 -6.21 -46.68 -8.69
C LYS A 2 -5.28 -46.01 -9.72
N ARG A 3 -5.00 -46.62 -10.87
CA ARG A 3 -4.14 -46.02 -11.92
C ARG A 3 -4.78 -44.87 -12.71
N VAL A 4 -6.12 -44.83 -12.79
CA VAL A 4 -6.86 -43.75 -13.47
C VAL A 4 -6.97 -42.53 -12.56
N LEU A 5 -7.17 -42.73 -11.25
CA LEU A 5 -7.16 -41.66 -10.25
C LEU A 5 -5.80 -40.96 -10.11
N VAL A 6 -4.69 -41.70 -10.23
CA VAL A 6 -3.34 -41.12 -10.21
C VAL A 6 -3.06 -40.31 -11.48
N ALA A 7 -3.54 -40.76 -12.65
CA ALA A 7 -3.39 -40.01 -13.90
C ALA A 7 -4.23 -38.72 -13.93
N VAL A 8 -5.44 -38.74 -13.37
CA VAL A 8 -6.30 -37.54 -13.22
C VAL A 8 -5.74 -36.57 -12.18
N ALA A 9 -5.19 -37.09 -11.08
CA ALA A 9 -4.52 -36.25 -10.06
C ALA A 9 -3.25 -35.59 -10.61
N ILE A 10 -2.45 -36.28 -11.42
CA ILE A 10 -1.25 -35.71 -12.08
C ILE A 10 -1.65 -34.71 -13.16
N GLY A 11 -2.73 -34.97 -13.91
CA GLY A 11 -3.28 -34.03 -14.89
C GLY A 11 -3.82 -32.74 -14.27
N LEU A 12 -4.50 -32.83 -13.12
CA LEU A 12 -4.92 -31.67 -12.33
C LEU A 12 -3.74 -30.97 -11.66
N PHE A 13 -2.70 -31.71 -11.24
CA PHE A 13 -1.45 -31.13 -10.73
C PHE A 13 -0.69 -30.33 -11.78
N LEU A 14 -0.65 -30.79 -13.04
CA LEU A 14 -0.02 -30.09 -14.17
C LEU A 14 -0.85 -28.90 -14.67
N ALA A 15 -2.19 -29.01 -14.67
CA ALA A 15 -3.07 -27.88 -14.98
C ALA A 15 -3.04 -26.80 -13.88
N ALA A 16 -2.90 -27.19 -12.61
CA ALA A 16 -2.64 -26.29 -11.49
C ALA A 16 -1.22 -25.69 -11.56
N TYR A 17 -0.22 -26.47 -11.98
CA TYR A 17 1.14 -25.96 -12.22
C TYR A 17 1.19 -24.89 -13.32
N CYS A 18 0.42 -25.05 -14.41
CA CYS A 18 0.33 -24.06 -15.49
C CYS A 18 -0.44 -22.79 -15.09
N THR A 19 -1.32 -22.85 -14.08
CA THR A 19 -2.10 -21.69 -13.62
C THR A 19 -1.39 -20.90 -12.52
N VAL A 20 -0.43 -21.51 -11.81
CA VAL A 20 0.38 -20.86 -10.75
C VAL A 20 1.49 -19.96 -11.33
N PHE A 21 1.95 -20.17 -12.56
CA PHE A 21 2.86 -19.24 -13.24
C PHE A 21 2.17 -17.99 -13.81
N ALA A 22 0.84 -17.87 -13.69
CA ALA A 22 0.07 -16.79 -14.29
C ALA A 22 0.15 -15.44 -13.55
N GLY A 23 0.88 -15.34 -12.43
CA GLY A 23 0.98 -14.12 -11.61
C GLY A 23 2.37 -13.47 -11.55
N GLU A 24 3.41 -14.12 -12.09
CA GLU A 24 4.74 -13.50 -12.20
C GLU A 24 4.91 -12.92 -13.60
N PRO A 25 5.51 -11.72 -13.75
CA PRO A 25 5.72 -11.14 -15.07
C PRO A 25 6.68 -12.03 -15.87
N GLU A 26 6.12 -12.82 -16.79
CA GLU A 26 6.94 -13.51 -17.78
C GLU A 26 7.52 -12.48 -18.74
N TRP A 27 8.82 -12.25 -18.60
CA TRP A 27 9.58 -11.42 -19.52
C TRP A 27 9.69 -12.11 -20.87
N LYS A 28 8.99 -11.57 -21.86
CA LYS A 28 9.07 -12.02 -23.25
C LYS A 28 10.09 -11.18 -23.99
N ASP A 29 11.09 -11.82 -24.59
CA ASP A 29 12.00 -11.15 -25.51
C ASP A 29 11.24 -10.71 -26.77
N ILE A 30 11.35 -9.42 -27.10
CA ILE A 30 10.79 -8.80 -28.30
C ILE A 30 11.89 -8.15 -29.16
N GLY A 31 13.15 -8.13 -28.69
CA GLY A 31 14.25 -7.38 -29.30
C GLY A 31 15.08 -8.12 -30.35
N ARG A 32 14.71 -9.37 -30.68
CA ARG A 32 15.58 -10.40 -31.28
C ARG A 32 16.73 -10.74 -30.32
N GLU A 33 16.87 -12.03 -30.03
CA GLU A 33 17.84 -12.54 -29.05
C GLU A 33 19.27 -12.00 -29.30
N ASN A 34 19.94 -11.60 -28.21
CA ASN A 34 21.35 -11.23 -28.17
C ASN A 34 21.70 -9.93 -28.91
N VAL A 35 20.89 -8.89 -28.70
CA VAL A 35 21.11 -7.55 -29.25
C VAL A 35 21.40 -6.55 -28.14
N ASP A 36 22.52 -5.83 -28.25
CA ASP A 36 22.91 -4.80 -27.29
C ASP A 36 22.05 -3.53 -27.45
N VAL A 37 21.05 -3.37 -26.58
CA VAL A 37 20.10 -2.24 -26.63
C VAL A 37 20.58 -1.11 -25.72
N SER A 38 20.91 0.05 -26.31
CA SER A 38 21.44 1.18 -25.56
C SER A 38 20.37 2.12 -25.02
N ALA A 39 19.29 2.34 -25.78
CA ALA A 39 18.21 3.24 -25.39
C ALA A 39 16.87 2.81 -26.00
N LEU A 40 15.79 3.18 -25.32
CA LEU A 40 14.41 2.90 -25.69
C LEU A 40 13.59 4.19 -25.69
N LEU A 41 12.70 4.34 -26.67
CA LEU A 41 11.74 5.45 -26.73
C LEU A 41 10.34 4.95 -27.10
N LEU A 42 9.39 5.27 -26.23
CA LEU A 42 7.95 5.08 -26.43
C LEU A 42 7.29 6.44 -26.63
N PRO A 43 6.79 6.78 -27.83
CA PRO A 43 6.02 8.00 -28.04
C PRO A 43 4.71 7.98 -27.24
N GLU A 44 4.37 9.11 -26.61
CA GLU A 44 3.18 9.21 -25.77
C GLU A 44 1.89 8.96 -26.58
N GLY A 45 1.13 7.91 -26.23
CA GLY A 45 -0.16 7.62 -26.86
C GLY A 45 -0.15 6.55 -27.95
N SER A 46 1.01 5.97 -28.26
CA SER A 46 1.10 4.81 -29.15
C SER A 46 1.59 3.57 -28.41
N THR A 47 0.75 2.54 -28.31
CA THR A 47 1.08 1.26 -27.63
C THR A 47 1.87 0.29 -28.52
N LYS A 48 1.95 0.58 -29.82
CA LYS A 48 2.59 -0.29 -30.83
C LYS A 48 3.85 0.29 -31.46
N LEU A 49 4.05 1.60 -31.36
CA LEU A 49 5.19 2.29 -31.96
C LEU A 49 6.32 2.36 -30.93
N ILE A 50 7.44 1.69 -31.21
CA ILE A 50 8.60 1.67 -30.32
C ILE A 50 9.85 1.95 -31.13
N TYR A 51 10.69 2.85 -30.64
CA TYR A 51 12.02 3.07 -31.19
C TYR A 51 13.07 2.48 -30.26
N MET A 52 13.98 1.72 -30.83
CA MET A 52 15.10 1.07 -30.15
C MET A 52 16.41 1.56 -30.74
N ALA A 53 17.37 1.91 -29.90
CA ALA A 53 18.75 2.13 -30.32
C ALA A 53 19.57 0.85 -30.12
N LYS A 54 20.19 0.37 -31.19
CA LYS A 54 21.15 -0.72 -31.21
C LYS A 54 22.49 -0.18 -31.71
N GLU A 55 23.49 -0.12 -30.84
CA GLU A 55 24.84 0.38 -31.17
C GLU A 55 24.80 1.72 -31.92
N ASN A 56 24.93 1.68 -33.25
CA ASN A 56 24.96 2.83 -34.17
C ASN A 56 23.67 3.04 -34.98
N SER A 57 22.64 2.23 -34.74
CA SER A 57 21.42 2.16 -35.56
C SER A 57 20.16 2.34 -34.70
N VAL A 58 19.15 3.01 -35.27
CA VAL A 58 17.82 3.14 -34.68
C VAL A 58 16.86 2.23 -35.45
N LEU A 59 16.19 1.35 -34.72
CA LEU A 59 15.13 0.49 -35.22
C LEU A 59 13.76 1.01 -34.76
N GLU A 60 12.76 0.82 -35.60
CA GLU A 60 11.36 1.13 -35.34
C GLU A 60 10.54 -0.15 -35.49
N THR A 61 9.59 -0.34 -34.59
CA THR A 61 8.50 -1.31 -34.73
C THR A 61 7.17 -0.58 -34.69
N THR A 62 6.21 -1.05 -35.48
CA THR A 62 4.83 -0.50 -35.51
C THR A 62 3.78 -1.52 -35.03
N ASP A 63 4.23 -2.72 -34.68
CA ASP A 63 3.40 -3.86 -34.30
C ASP A 63 3.67 -4.35 -32.86
N GLY A 64 4.36 -3.53 -32.06
CA GLY A 64 4.68 -3.85 -30.66
C GLY A 64 5.83 -4.83 -30.50
N GLY A 65 6.76 -4.90 -31.46
CA GLY A 65 8.01 -5.65 -31.38
C GLY A 65 8.01 -7.00 -32.10
N GLN A 66 7.06 -7.26 -33.01
CA GLN A 66 7.10 -8.47 -33.83
C GLN A 66 8.05 -8.28 -35.02
N GLU A 67 7.97 -7.13 -35.69
CA GLU A 67 8.90 -6.75 -36.75
C GLU A 67 9.62 -5.44 -36.42
N TRP A 68 10.91 -5.43 -36.77
CA TRP A 68 11.80 -4.29 -36.57
C TRP A 68 12.38 -3.85 -37.91
N ARG A 69 12.27 -2.55 -38.18
CA ARG A 69 12.85 -1.91 -39.35
C ARG A 69 13.92 -0.93 -38.92
N VAL A 70 15.10 -1.02 -39.54
CA VAL A 70 16.14 0.00 -39.38
C VAL A 70 15.68 1.28 -40.10
N VAL A 71 15.50 2.36 -39.35
CA VAL A 71 15.12 3.69 -39.86
C VAL A 71 16.33 4.60 -39.95
N PHE A 72 17.36 4.34 -39.16
CA PHE A 72 18.59 5.14 -39.16
C PHE A 72 19.79 4.26 -38.85
N SER A 73 20.91 4.54 -39.51
CA SER A 73 22.20 3.96 -39.19
C SER A 73 23.27 5.00 -39.45
N ILE A 74 24.18 5.16 -38.49
CA ILE A 74 25.28 6.12 -38.59
C ILE A 74 26.51 5.38 -39.11
N PRO A 75 27.06 5.79 -40.27
CA PRO A 75 28.30 5.21 -40.76
C PRO A 75 29.47 5.59 -39.83
N GLY A 76 30.06 4.59 -39.19
CA GLY A 76 31.19 4.73 -38.28
C GLY A 76 31.27 3.53 -37.32
N ARG A 77 32.48 3.03 -37.06
CA ARG A 77 32.71 1.85 -36.18
C ARG A 77 32.54 2.15 -34.70
N ASP A 78 32.70 3.41 -34.28
CA ASP A 78 32.74 3.80 -32.85
C ASP A 78 31.63 4.78 -32.43
N VAL A 79 30.56 4.89 -33.23
CA VAL A 79 29.43 5.76 -32.88
C VAL A 79 28.38 4.97 -32.10
N LYS A 80 28.16 5.36 -30.84
CA LYS A 80 27.10 4.79 -29.99
C LYS A 80 25.98 5.80 -29.82
N ILE A 81 24.74 5.32 -29.81
CA ILE A 81 23.57 6.11 -29.45
C ILE A 81 23.37 5.96 -27.93
N ASN A 82 23.51 7.07 -27.20
CA ASN A 82 23.41 7.07 -25.74
C ASN A 82 21.95 7.24 -25.28
N ARG A 83 21.15 8.05 -25.99
CA ARG A 83 19.75 8.30 -25.64
C ARG A 83 18.90 8.66 -26.85
N LEU A 84 17.64 8.24 -26.82
CA LEU A 84 16.59 8.66 -27.74
C LEU A 84 15.56 9.50 -26.99
N ALA A 85 15.07 10.58 -27.61
CA ALA A 85 13.97 11.38 -27.08
C ALA A 85 13.05 11.85 -28.20
N ASN A 86 11.76 11.96 -27.91
CA ASN A 86 10.80 12.68 -28.73
C ASN A 86 10.60 14.10 -28.20
N ASN A 87 10.13 14.99 -29.07
CA ASN A 87 9.59 16.27 -28.61
C ASN A 87 8.21 16.04 -27.97
N LYS A 88 8.04 16.51 -26.74
CA LYS A 88 6.78 16.38 -25.99
C LYS A 88 5.58 17.00 -26.72
N ASP A 89 5.77 18.14 -27.39
CA ASP A 89 4.70 18.84 -28.11
C ASP A 89 4.57 18.37 -29.57
N ARG A 90 5.67 17.89 -30.16
CA ARG A 90 5.75 17.49 -31.57
C ARG A 90 6.26 16.06 -31.68
N GLN A 91 5.42 15.07 -31.45
CA GLN A 91 5.80 13.65 -31.45
C GLN A 91 6.43 13.14 -32.77
N ALA A 92 6.24 13.85 -33.88
CA ALA A 92 6.93 13.53 -35.14
C ALA A 92 8.44 13.83 -35.12
N CYS A 93 8.87 14.70 -34.20
CA CYS A 93 10.26 15.09 -34.01
C CYS A 93 10.95 14.13 -33.03
N ILE A 94 11.95 13.40 -33.52
CA ILE A 94 12.74 12.44 -32.75
C ILE A 94 14.20 12.88 -32.77
N TYR A 95 14.85 12.80 -31.63
CA TYR A 95 16.24 13.17 -31.41
C TYR A 95 17.02 11.96 -30.94
N ALA A 96 18.24 11.79 -31.46
CA ALA A 96 19.18 10.76 -31.08
C ALA A 96 20.49 11.41 -30.63
N ALA A 97 20.78 11.32 -29.34
CA ALA A 97 22.03 11.76 -28.73
C ALA A 97 23.09 10.67 -28.91
N THR A 98 24.19 11.00 -29.56
CA THR A 98 25.25 10.04 -29.90
C THR A 98 26.60 10.50 -29.38
N SER A 99 27.58 9.59 -29.38
CA SER A 99 28.99 9.93 -29.07
C SER A 99 29.61 10.91 -30.07
N SER A 100 28.96 11.14 -31.22
CA SER A 100 29.47 12.00 -32.28
C SER A 100 28.54 13.19 -32.59
N GLY A 101 27.58 13.53 -31.73
CA GLY A 101 26.72 14.71 -31.86
C GLY A 101 25.23 14.40 -31.71
N LEU A 102 24.38 15.38 -32.03
CA LEU A 102 22.92 15.22 -31.99
C LEU A 102 22.36 15.09 -33.40
N PHE A 103 21.58 14.03 -33.62
CA PHE A 103 20.81 13.82 -34.84
C PHE A 103 19.32 14.01 -34.55
N ALA A 104 18.60 14.58 -35.50
CA ALA A 104 17.17 14.78 -35.40
C ALA A 104 16.46 14.34 -36.67
N SER A 105 15.24 13.85 -36.49
CA SER A 105 14.29 13.56 -37.55
C SER A 105 13.01 14.33 -37.27
N PHE A 106 12.49 15.05 -38.26
CA PHE A 106 11.23 15.79 -38.17
C PHE A 106 10.03 15.03 -38.75
N ASP A 107 10.29 13.88 -39.37
CA ASP A 107 9.33 13.07 -40.13
C ASP A 107 9.15 11.65 -39.56
N ARG A 108 9.12 11.49 -38.22
CA ARG A 108 9.01 10.19 -37.53
C ARG A 108 10.09 9.19 -37.93
N GLY A 109 11.35 9.62 -37.95
CA GLY A 109 12.48 8.73 -38.21
C GLY A 109 12.71 8.39 -39.69
N LYS A 110 11.93 8.94 -40.63
CA LYS A 110 12.13 8.70 -42.08
C LYS A 110 13.38 9.36 -42.64
N ARG A 111 13.70 10.55 -42.16
CA ARG A 111 14.85 11.34 -42.58
C ARG A 111 15.57 11.87 -41.36
N TRP A 112 16.87 11.64 -41.29
CA TRP A 112 17.70 12.08 -40.19
C TRP A 112 18.73 13.07 -40.67
N GLN A 113 18.93 14.12 -39.89
CA GLN A 113 19.96 15.11 -40.13
C GLN A 113 20.71 15.37 -38.84
N ARG A 114 22.02 15.58 -38.95
CA ARG A 114 22.83 16.02 -37.83
C ARG A 114 22.55 17.50 -37.59
N ILE A 115 22.08 17.83 -36.39
CA ILE A 115 21.74 19.20 -36.01
C ILE A 115 22.76 19.83 -35.07
N PHE A 116 23.60 19.02 -34.44
CA PHE A 116 24.66 19.50 -33.55
C PHE A 116 26.00 18.82 -33.82
N LYS A 117 27.06 19.63 -33.82
CA LYS A 117 28.46 19.21 -33.85
C LYS A 117 29.24 20.11 -32.90
N GLY A 118 29.73 19.52 -31.83
CA GLY A 118 30.63 20.17 -30.89
C GLY A 118 31.99 20.49 -31.53
N LYS A 119 32.72 21.41 -30.91
CA LYS A 119 34.06 21.80 -31.37
C LYS A 119 35.10 20.72 -31.10
N ASN A 120 34.93 20.00 -29.98
CA ASN A 120 35.83 18.96 -29.50
C ASN A 120 35.06 17.65 -29.25
N ASP A 121 35.78 16.55 -29.02
CA ASP A 121 35.17 15.23 -28.80
C ASP A 121 34.28 15.18 -27.54
N GLN A 122 34.68 15.87 -26.47
CA GLN A 122 33.86 15.98 -25.25
C GLN A 122 32.54 16.77 -25.48
N GLU A 123 32.54 17.74 -26.39
CA GLU A 123 31.29 18.44 -26.77
C GLU A 123 30.45 17.59 -27.72
N ASN A 124 31.07 16.73 -28.54
CA ASN A 124 30.36 15.83 -29.42
C ASN A 124 29.67 14.68 -28.67
N ASN A 125 30.22 14.24 -27.54
CA ASN A 125 29.65 13.16 -26.75
C ASN A 125 28.38 13.61 -26.00
N CYS A 126 27.22 13.33 -26.59
CA CYS A 126 25.91 13.70 -26.07
C CYS A 126 25.32 12.56 -25.24
N TRP A 127 25.06 12.80 -23.96
CA TRP A 127 24.56 11.79 -23.02
C TRP A 127 23.03 11.79 -22.92
N THR A 128 22.43 12.97 -22.96
CA THR A 128 20.98 13.11 -22.77
C THR A 128 20.43 14.27 -23.60
N VAL A 129 19.16 14.17 -23.98
CA VAL A 129 18.45 15.19 -24.74
C VAL A 129 17.01 15.28 -24.24
N LEU A 130 16.53 16.51 -24.11
CA LEU A 130 15.15 16.84 -23.77
C LEU A 130 14.64 17.89 -24.75
N ALA A 131 13.49 17.64 -25.39
CA ALA A 131 12.88 18.57 -26.33
C ALA A 131 11.40 18.83 -25.97
N PHE A 132 11.03 20.11 -25.94
CA PHE A 132 9.64 20.56 -25.77
C PHE A 132 9.46 21.87 -26.55
N GLY A 133 8.36 21.99 -27.29
CA GLY A 133 8.09 23.13 -28.16
C GLY A 133 9.21 23.35 -29.16
N ASP A 134 9.81 24.54 -29.14
CA ASP A 134 10.99 24.89 -29.92
C ASP A 134 12.30 24.80 -29.10
N TYR A 135 12.23 24.42 -27.83
CA TYR A 135 13.39 24.28 -26.97
C TYR A 135 13.99 22.87 -27.04
N VAL A 136 15.31 22.78 -27.18
CA VAL A 136 16.07 21.53 -27.11
C VAL A 136 17.23 21.70 -26.14
N TYR A 137 17.20 20.96 -25.05
CA TYR A 137 18.27 20.89 -24.05
C TYR A 137 19.11 19.65 -24.31
N LEU A 138 20.42 19.83 -24.40
CA LEU A 138 21.39 18.80 -24.74
C LEU A 138 22.46 18.73 -23.66
N GLY A 139 22.51 17.59 -22.96
CA GLY A 139 23.56 17.29 -22.00
C GLY A 139 24.74 16.61 -22.68
N THR A 140 25.91 17.25 -22.65
CA THR A 140 27.16 16.71 -23.18
C THR A 140 28.15 16.43 -22.06
N GLN A 141 29.27 15.78 -22.39
CA GLN A 141 30.38 15.60 -21.45
C GLN A 141 31.03 16.95 -21.05
N SER A 142 30.91 17.99 -21.88
CA SER A 142 31.46 19.32 -21.60
C SER A 142 30.45 20.32 -20.98
N GLY A 143 29.21 19.91 -20.74
CA GLY A 143 28.17 20.76 -20.15
C GLY A 143 26.84 20.77 -20.91
N LEU A 144 25.99 21.74 -20.58
CA LEU A 144 24.64 21.89 -21.15
C LEU A 144 24.64 22.83 -22.36
N PHE A 145 24.01 22.40 -23.45
CA PHE A 145 23.72 23.23 -24.62
C PHE A 145 22.21 23.38 -24.78
N VAL A 146 21.76 24.59 -25.10
CA VAL A 146 20.34 24.90 -25.28
C VAL A 146 20.13 25.50 -26.66
N SER A 147 19.14 24.96 -27.36
CA SER A 147 18.56 25.54 -28.56
C SER A 147 17.18 26.08 -28.24
N ARG A 148 16.87 27.26 -28.79
CA ARG A 148 15.55 27.91 -28.68
C ARG A 148 14.80 27.98 -30.02
N ASP A 149 15.33 27.31 -31.05
CA ASP A 149 14.89 27.40 -32.43
C ASP A 149 14.73 26.02 -33.09
N SER A 150 14.24 25.04 -32.32
CA SER A 150 14.04 23.64 -32.73
C SER A 150 15.31 22.91 -33.15
N GLY A 151 16.47 23.28 -32.60
CA GLY A 151 17.76 22.66 -32.87
C GLY A 151 18.50 23.23 -34.07
N ARG A 152 18.21 24.46 -34.52
CA ARG A 152 18.98 25.10 -35.60
C ARG A 152 20.26 25.73 -35.07
N THR A 153 20.20 26.33 -33.88
CA THR A 153 21.36 26.91 -33.20
C THR A 153 21.41 26.43 -31.75
N PHE A 154 22.62 26.16 -31.27
CA PHE A 154 22.88 25.73 -29.90
C PHE A 154 23.82 26.71 -29.21
N VAL A 155 23.43 27.15 -28.02
CA VAL A 155 24.24 28.03 -27.17
C VAL A 155 24.61 27.24 -25.92
N LYS A 156 25.89 27.27 -25.55
CA LYS A 156 26.38 26.63 -24.32
C LYS A 156 25.96 27.47 -23.12
N GLU A 157 25.19 26.89 -22.21
CA GLU A 157 24.82 27.56 -20.96
C GLU A 157 25.97 27.48 -19.96
N ARG A 158 26.31 28.62 -19.36
CA ARG A 158 27.43 28.75 -18.40
C ARG A 158 27.02 29.40 -17.09
N GLN A 159 25.84 30.01 -17.02
CA GLN A 159 25.45 30.84 -15.89
C GLN A 159 24.93 29.98 -14.72
N GLY A 160 25.80 29.67 -13.75
CA GLY A 160 25.45 28.91 -12.55
C GLY A 160 25.60 27.39 -12.67
N LEU A 161 26.04 26.89 -13.82
CA LEU A 161 26.42 25.48 -14.02
C LEU A 161 27.95 25.33 -13.99
N PRO A 162 28.48 24.36 -13.24
CA PRO A 162 29.89 24.04 -13.30
C PRO A 162 30.24 23.38 -14.64
N ALA A 163 31.52 23.46 -15.02
CA ALA A 163 32.04 22.69 -16.14
C ALA A 163 32.03 21.20 -15.75
N GLY A 164 31.41 20.35 -16.57
CA GLY A 164 31.35 18.92 -16.31
C GLY A 164 30.28 18.21 -17.13
N GLN A 165 30.30 16.88 -17.07
CA GLN A 165 29.33 16.03 -17.73
C GLN A 165 27.94 16.20 -17.15
N ILE A 166 26.96 16.34 -18.04
CA ILE A 166 25.54 16.30 -17.71
C ILE A 166 25.01 14.90 -17.96
N SER A 167 24.52 14.23 -16.92
CA SER A 167 24.03 12.85 -16.98
C SER A 167 22.56 12.76 -17.39
N ASN A 168 21.71 13.63 -16.85
CA ASN A 168 20.27 13.56 -17.05
C ASN A 168 19.62 14.95 -16.97
N ILE A 169 18.46 15.09 -17.61
CA ILE A 169 17.68 16.32 -17.66
C ILE A 169 16.21 15.95 -17.49
N ALA A 170 15.54 16.53 -16.50
CA ALA A 170 14.12 16.34 -16.25
C ALA A 170 13.39 17.69 -16.32
N TYR A 171 12.21 17.70 -16.93
CA TYR A 171 11.39 18.90 -17.07
C TYR A 171 10.02 18.69 -16.46
N ASN A 172 9.64 19.62 -15.59
CA ASN A 172 8.33 19.71 -15.00
C ASN A 172 7.43 20.61 -15.87
N PRO A 173 6.44 20.04 -16.58
CA PRO A 173 5.53 20.81 -17.43
C PRO A 173 4.46 21.59 -16.64
N GLN A 174 4.27 21.31 -15.35
CA GLN A 174 3.24 21.97 -14.53
C GLN A 174 3.85 23.06 -13.63
N GLY A 175 3.32 24.28 -13.71
CA GLY A 175 3.82 25.45 -13.00
C GLY A 175 4.67 26.37 -13.89
N GLN A 176 5.71 27.01 -13.32
CA GLN A 176 6.59 27.96 -14.02
C GLN A 176 7.59 27.30 -15.00
N GLY A 177 7.50 25.98 -15.24
CA GLY A 177 8.37 25.27 -16.18
C GLY A 177 9.77 25.00 -15.63
N ILE A 178 9.87 24.40 -14.44
CA ILE A 178 11.17 24.13 -13.80
C ILE A 178 11.89 22.99 -14.52
N ILE A 179 13.17 23.20 -14.82
CA ILE A 179 14.07 22.18 -15.39
C ILE A 179 15.10 21.79 -14.34
N TYR A 180 15.32 20.49 -14.19
CA TYR A 180 16.35 19.91 -13.35
C TYR A 180 17.42 19.26 -14.23
N VAL A 181 18.67 19.51 -13.90
CA VAL A 181 19.84 18.97 -14.60
C VAL A 181 20.72 18.28 -13.56
N SER A 182 21.02 17.00 -13.78
CA SER A 182 22.01 16.28 -12.98
C SER A 182 23.35 16.24 -13.70
N GLY A 183 24.42 16.47 -12.95
CA GLY A 183 25.78 16.26 -13.40
C GLY A 183 26.64 15.65 -12.30
N ILE A 184 27.96 15.70 -12.52
CA ILE A 184 28.97 15.24 -11.56
C ILE A 184 28.85 16.00 -10.24
N ASN A 185 28.63 17.32 -10.30
CA ASN A 185 28.69 18.20 -9.14
C ASN A 185 27.33 18.37 -8.44
N GLY A 186 26.42 17.41 -8.64
CA GLY A 186 25.07 17.39 -8.07
C GLY A 186 23.96 17.80 -9.04
N VAL A 187 22.84 18.26 -8.49
CA VAL A 187 21.62 18.61 -9.24
C VAL A 187 21.41 20.11 -9.19
N PHE A 188 21.09 20.67 -10.36
CA PHE A 188 20.82 22.08 -10.57
C PHE A 188 19.39 22.27 -11.08
N LYS A 189 18.75 23.35 -10.67
CA LYS A 189 17.40 23.72 -11.13
C LYS A 189 17.42 25.11 -11.78
N SER A 190 16.53 25.32 -12.74
CA SER A 190 16.32 26.63 -13.37
C SER A 190 14.88 26.80 -13.86
N ASP A 191 14.38 28.03 -13.77
CA ASP A 191 13.09 28.45 -14.34
C ASP A 191 13.28 28.85 -15.80
N LEU A 192 13.11 27.89 -16.72
CA LEU A 192 13.21 28.07 -18.18
C LEU A 192 14.41 28.91 -18.65
N GLY A 193 15.55 28.84 -17.94
CA GLY A 193 16.77 29.57 -18.27
C GLY A 193 16.68 31.10 -18.16
N GLN A 194 15.66 31.66 -17.48
CA GLN A 194 15.53 33.11 -17.27
C GLN A 194 16.18 33.61 -15.97
N GLY A 195 16.47 32.72 -15.01
CA GLY A 195 17.00 33.06 -13.68
C GLY A 195 18.43 32.56 -13.39
N GLY A 196 19.11 31.95 -14.37
CA GLY A 196 20.34 31.20 -14.11
C GLY A 196 20.07 29.83 -13.46
N TRP A 197 21.13 29.10 -13.13
CA TRP A 197 21.05 27.77 -12.52
C TRP A 197 21.42 27.81 -11.05
N GLU A 198 20.56 27.23 -10.21
CA GLU A 198 20.76 27.12 -8.76
C GLU A 198 21.03 25.66 -8.38
N LYS A 199 22.09 25.43 -7.57
CA LYS A 199 22.39 24.09 -7.04
C LYS A 199 21.35 23.72 -5.97
N CYS A 200 20.65 22.61 -6.15
CA CYS A 200 19.62 22.14 -5.20
C CYS A 200 20.01 20.86 -4.44
N PHE A 201 21.00 20.12 -4.93
CA PHE A 201 21.49 18.91 -4.28
C PHE A 201 22.97 18.69 -4.54
N SER A 202 23.69 18.24 -3.52
CA SER A 202 24.99 17.55 -3.62
C SER A 202 25.03 16.46 -2.58
N TRP A 203 25.76 15.39 -2.88
CA TRP A 203 26.05 14.35 -1.91
C TRP A 203 26.76 14.95 -0.69
N PHE A 204 26.24 14.66 0.52
CA PHE A 204 26.80 15.20 1.75
C PHE A 204 28.25 14.73 1.91
N GLY A 205 29.22 15.65 1.87
CA GLY A 205 30.60 15.37 2.29
C GLY A 205 31.66 15.27 1.20
N ALA A 206 31.46 15.83 0.02
CA ALA A 206 32.54 16.01 -0.95
C ALA A 206 33.65 16.93 -0.38
N LYS A 207 34.64 16.35 0.31
CA LYS A 207 35.81 17.07 0.84
C LYS A 207 36.98 17.06 -0.13
N HIS A 208 37.00 16.13 -1.09
CA HIS A 208 38.08 15.98 -2.06
C HIS A 208 37.56 16.30 -3.46
N THR A 209 38.05 17.41 -4.01
CA THR A 209 38.03 17.71 -5.44
C THR A 209 39.35 17.23 -5.99
N GLU A 210 39.36 16.04 -6.58
CA GLU A 210 40.53 15.57 -7.33
C GLU A 210 40.42 16.04 -8.78
N GLU A 211 41.55 16.52 -9.32
CA GLU A 211 41.69 16.98 -10.69
C GLU A 211 42.21 15.81 -11.54
N ASP A 212 41.41 15.37 -12.51
CA ASP A 212 41.85 14.37 -13.49
C ASP A 212 42.91 14.95 -14.44
N LEU A 213 43.64 14.07 -15.15
CA LEU A 213 44.62 14.42 -16.19
C LEU A 213 44.07 15.33 -17.31
N ASP A 214 42.74 15.46 -17.41
CA ASP A 214 42.01 16.30 -18.36
C ASP A 214 41.46 17.61 -17.75
N GLY A 215 41.78 17.95 -16.49
CA GLY A 215 41.38 19.19 -15.82
C GLY A 215 39.90 19.24 -15.39
N GLN A 216 39.28 18.07 -15.18
CA GLN A 216 37.92 17.95 -14.66
C GLN A 216 37.94 17.71 -13.15
N PHE A 217 37.07 18.41 -12.42
CA PHE A 217 36.91 18.24 -10.97
C PHE A 217 35.73 17.31 -10.69
N PHE A 218 35.97 16.23 -9.95
CA PHE A 218 34.91 15.34 -9.47
C PHE A 218 34.86 15.37 -7.94
N GLU A 219 33.65 15.30 -7.40
CA GLU A 219 33.42 15.12 -5.97
C GLU A 219 33.44 13.61 -5.66
N THR A 220 34.47 13.14 -4.94
CA THR A 220 34.54 11.77 -4.42
C THR A 220 34.19 11.74 -2.93
N ASP A 221 33.55 10.67 -2.48
CA ASP A 221 33.34 10.45 -1.06
C ASP A 221 34.63 10.01 -0.34
N GLU A 222 34.61 9.90 0.99
CA GLU A 222 35.75 9.39 1.80
C GLU A 222 36.17 7.95 1.43
N GLN A 223 35.42 7.27 0.55
CA GLN A 223 35.67 5.91 0.06
C GLN A 223 36.10 5.87 -1.43
N GLY A 224 36.25 7.03 -2.08
CA GLY A 224 36.68 7.15 -3.47
C GLY A 224 35.61 6.80 -4.51
N GLN A 225 34.32 6.75 -4.14
CA GLN A 225 33.24 6.56 -5.11
C GLN A 225 32.82 7.89 -5.74
N GLU A 226 32.64 7.89 -7.07
CA GLU A 226 32.13 9.03 -7.83
C GLU A 226 30.75 9.44 -7.31
N SER A 227 30.62 10.65 -6.77
CA SER A 227 29.35 11.20 -6.29
C SER A 227 28.47 11.71 -7.44
N ARG A 228 28.27 10.90 -8.48
CA ARG A 228 27.44 11.28 -9.63
C ARG A 228 25.98 10.94 -9.41
N VAL A 229 25.09 11.85 -9.80
CA VAL A 229 23.66 11.56 -9.86
C VAL A 229 23.35 10.91 -11.19
N SER A 230 22.86 9.68 -11.16
CA SER A 230 22.57 8.86 -12.35
C SER A 230 21.29 9.30 -13.03
N CYS A 231 20.24 9.57 -12.24
CA CYS A 231 18.91 9.90 -12.77
C CYS A 231 18.17 10.88 -11.87
N VAL A 232 17.42 11.78 -12.52
CA VAL A 232 16.42 12.66 -11.88
C VAL A 232 15.10 12.35 -12.55
N VAL A 233 14.07 12.10 -11.75
CA VAL A 233 12.70 11.85 -12.24
C VAL A 233 11.73 12.69 -11.43
N ILE A 234 10.75 13.25 -12.12
CA ILE A 234 9.70 14.08 -11.54
C ILE A 234 8.42 13.24 -11.56
N ASN A 235 7.67 13.26 -10.46
CA ASN A 235 6.40 12.55 -10.43
C ASN A 235 5.40 13.23 -11.38
N PRO A 236 4.79 12.49 -12.33
CA PRO A 236 3.88 13.06 -13.32
C PRO A 236 2.56 13.57 -12.72
N VAL A 237 2.11 13.00 -11.59
CA VAL A 237 0.86 13.35 -10.92
C VAL A 237 1.06 14.50 -9.93
N ASN A 238 2.15 14.46 -9.16
CA ASN A 238 2.53 15.55 -8.25
C ASN A 238 3.94 16.07 -8.57
N PRO A 239 4.04 17.11 -9.40
CA PRO A 239 5.33 17.64 -9.84
C PRO A 239 6.18 18.31 -8.75
N GLY A 240 5.62 18.54 -7.56
CA GLY A 240 6.40 18.93 -6.38
C GLY A 240 7.28 17.80 -5.84
N ILE A 241 6.95 16.55 -6.18
CA ILE A 241 7.69 15.36 -5.79
C ILE A 241 8.74 15.01 -6.83
N ILE A 242 10.00 14.93 -6.40
CA ILE A 242 11.15 14.63 -7.25
C ILE A 242 11.94 13.49 -6.63
N TYR A 243 12.39 12.57 -7.47
CA TYR A 243 13.24 11.45 -7.09
C TYR A 243 14.61 11.59 -7.74
N LEU A 244 15.66 11.33 -6.97
CA LEU A 244 17.04 11.23 -7.40
C LEU A 244 17.54 9.82 -7.16
N ALA A 245 18.31 9.29 -8.10
CA ALA A 245 19.04 8.05 -7.94
C ALA A 245 20.53 8.27 -8.21
N GLY A 246 21.34 7.57 -7.42
CA GLY A 246 22.77 7.46 -7.65
C GLY A 246 23.39 6.26 -6.94
N PRO A 247 24.73 6.19 -6.86
CA PRO A 247 25.46 5.11 -6.20
C PRO A 247 25.12 4.94 -4.72
N GLN A 248 24.78 6.04 -4.06
CA GLN A 248 24.51 6.08 -2.62
C GLN A 248 23.04 5.82 -2.25
N GLY A 249 22.15 5.61 -3.23
CA GLY A 249 20.74 5.28 -3.00
C GLY A 249 19.76 6.19 -3.72
N ILE A 250 18.52 6.23 -3.20
CA ILE A 250 17.39 6.97 -3.76
C ILE A 250 16.97 8.06 -2.78
N PHE A 251 16.85 9.29 -3.26
CA PHE A 251 16.39 10.44 -2.49
C PHE A 251 15.10 10.97 -3.08
N LYS A 252 14.17 11.36 -2.21
CA LYS A 252 12.91 11.99 -2.57
C LYS A 252 12.90 13.41 -2.02
N SER A 253 12.29 14.32 -2.75
CA SER A 253 11.94 15.66 -2.26
C SER A 253 10.46 15.87 -2.51
N ILE A 254 9.75 16.46 -1.55
CA ILE A 254 8.33 16.81 -1.66
C ILE A 254 8.08 18.29 -1.96
N ASP A 255 9.13 19.10 -1.97
CA ASP A 255 9.08 20.56 -2.03
C ASP A 255 9.88 21.15 -3.20
N ALA A 256 9.93 20.39 -4.31
CA ALA A 256 10.65 20.76 -5.53
C ALA A 256 12.16 20.96 -5.33
N GLY A 257 12.76 20.09 -4.51
CA GLY A 257 14.20 20.01 -4.30
C GLY A 257 14.77 21.02 -3.31
N LYS A 258 13.98 21.48 -2.32
CA LYS A 258 14.51 22.29 -1.21
C LYS A 258 14.96 21.41 -0.05
N VAL A 259 14.20 20.36 0.26
CA VAL A 259 14.52 19.35 1.27
C VAL A 259 14.50 17.97 0.64
N TRP A 260 15.47 17.14 1.03
CA TRP A 260 15.66 15.79 0.53
C TRP A 260 15.59 14.80 1.68
N GLU A 261 14.80 13.74 1.49
CA GLU A 261 14.68 12.59 2.38
C GLU A 261 15.19 11.33 1.65
N GLU A 262 15.88 10.45 2.36
CA GLU A 262 16.30 9.16 1.80
C GLU A 262 15.09 8.20 1.77
N VAL A 263 14.87 7.55 0.63
CA VAL A 263 13.82 6.53 0.51
C VAL A 263 14.37 5.22 1.10
N SER A 264 13.54 4.55 1.90
CA SER A 264 13.89 3.23 2.46
C SER A 264 14.36 2.28 1.35
N LEU A 265 15.54 1.70 1.52
CA LEU A 265 16.11 0.69 0.63
C LEU A 265 15.75 -0.74 1.07
N TYR A 266 14.77 -0.89 1.97
CA TYR A 266 14.41 -2.20 2.52
C TYR A 266 13.86 -3.12 1.43
N GLY A 267 14.59 -4.21 1.14
CA GLY A 267 14.32 -5.13 0.04
C GLY A 267 15.24 -4.98 -1.17
N MET A 268 16.06 -3.92 -1.24
CA MET A 268 17.13 -3.77 -2.23
C MET A 268 18.49 -4.15 -1.65
N PHE A 269 19.16 -5.11 -2.27
CA PHE A 269 20.51 -5.53 -1.85
C PHE A 269 21.62 -4.63 -2.41
N ASN A 270 21.35 -3.88 -3.48
CA ASN A 270 22.31 -2.97 -4.12
C ASN A 270 21.81 -1.52 -4.04
N ARG A 271 22.66 -0.62 -3.56
CA ARG A 271 22.37 0.82 -3.44
C ARG A 271 22.61 1.59 -4.73
N ASN A 272 23.37 1.03 -5.67
CA ASN A 272 23.66 1.68 -6.93
C ASN A 272 22.46 1.59 -7.87
N VAL A 273 21.76 2.70 -8.02
CA VAL A 273 20.60 2.82 -8.90
C VAL A 273 20.98 3.61 -10.15
N ARG A 274 20.86 2.97 -11.31
CA ARG A 274 21.19 3.57 -12.61
C ARG A 274 20.02 4.37 -13.18
N TYR A 275 18.81 3.83 -13.05
CA TYR A 275 17.62 4.40 -13.65
C TYR A 275 16.43 4.29 -12.70
N LEU A 276 15.57 5.31 -12.75
CA LEU A 276 14.31 5.35 -12.01
C LEU A 276 13.19 5.62 -13.01
N LEU A 277 12.01 5.07 -12.72
CA LEU A 277 10.79 5.34 -13.47
C LEU A 277 9.62 5.43 -12.49
N VAL A 278 8.89 6.54 -12.54
CA VAL A 278 7.71 6.76 -11.69
C VAL A 278 6.47 6.43 -12.50
N GLU A 279 5.64 5.52 -11.98
CA GLU A 279 4.36 5.12 -12.60
C GLU A 279 3.20 5.97 -12.07
N ASP A 280 3.07 6.08 -10.74
CA ASP A 280 1.98 6.81 -10.06
C ASP A 280 2.47 7.52 -8.78
N GLN A 281 1.56 7.96 -7.90
CA GLN A 281 1.87 8.67 -6.64
C GLN A 281 2.82 7.89 -5.73
N ASN A 282 2.71 6.56 -5.67
CA ASN A 282 3.48 5.71 -4.74
C ASN A 282 4.27 4.56 -5.40
N SER A 283 4.04 4.27 -6.68
CA SER A 283 4.74 3.19 -7.39
C SER A 283 5.98 3.73 -8.11
N LEU A 284 7.15 3.23 -7.72
CA LEU A 284 8.45 3.59 -8.28
C LEU A 284 9.18 2.32 -8.74
N PHE A 285 9.68 2.32 -9.98
CA PHE A 285 10.59 1.28 -10.46
C PHE A 285 12.02 1.79 -10.38
N ALA A 286 12.91 0.97 -9.84
CA ALA A 286 14.34 1.21 -9.80
C ALA A 286 15.09 0.12 -10.55
N VAL A 287 16.11 0.53 -11.28
CA VAL A 287 17.03 -0.36 -11.97
C VAL A 287 18.38 -0.28 -11.28
N SER A 288 18.83 -1.39 -10.73
CA SER A 288 20.21 -1.54 -10.24
C SER A 288 21.11 -2.13 -11.33
N ASP A 289 22.39 -2.34 -11.01
CA ASP A 289 23.31 -3.03 -11.93
C ASP A 289 22.87 -4.45 -12.32
N SER A 290 21.98 -5.09 -11.56
CA SER A 290 21.66 -6.52 -11.73
C SER A 290 20.17 -6.83 -11.80
N ALA A 291 19.30 -5.92 -11.36
CA ALA A 291 17.89 -6.23 -11.11
C ALA A 291 16.97 -5.04 -11.29
N ILE A 292 15.69 -5.33 -11.55
CA ILE A 292 14.59 -4.36 -11.55
C ILE A 292 13.82 -4.54 -10.24
N PHE A 293 13.61 -3.44 -9.52
CA PHE A 293 12.83 -3.41 -8.30
C PHE A 293 11.61 -2.52 -8.46
N GLU A 294 10.50 -2.92 -7.84
CA GLU A 294 9.29 -2.12 -7.71
C GLU A 294 9.09 -1.77 -6.24
N HIS A 295 8.85 -0.49 -5.97
CA HIS A 295 8.56 0.04 -4.64
C HIS A 295 7.06 0.10 -4.41
N ILE A 296 6.59 -0.63 -3.40
CA ILE A 296 5.20 -0.64 -2.96
C ILE A 296 5.20 -0.49 -1.43
N GLU A 297 4.49 0.53 -0.92
CA GLU A 297 4.25 0.73 0.53
C GLU A 297 5.53 0.60 1.41
N ASP A 298 6.62 1.26 1.02
CA ASP A 298 7.92 1.30 1.71
C ASP A 298 8.78 0.01 1.65
N ARG A 299 8.42 -0.94 0.78
CA ARG A 299 9.25 -2.11 0.48
C ARG A 299 9.53 -2.24 -1.01
N TRP A 300 10.76 -2.67 -1.31
CA TRP A 300 11.17 -3.03 -2.65
C TRP A 300 10.99 -4.52 -2.93
N TYR A 301 10.38 -4.83 -4.07
CA TYR A 301 10.16 -6.17 -4.58
C TYR A 301 10.93 -6.36 -5.88
N GLU A 302 11.69 -7.45 -5.98
CA GLU A 302 12.41 -7.77 -7.21
C GLU A 302 11.44 -8.27 -8.31
N ARG A 303 11.50 -7.65 -9.48
CA ARG A 303 10.72 -7.99 -10.68
C ARG A 303 11.55 -8.62 -11.80
N SER A 304 12.87 -8.73 -11.62
CA SER A 304 13.81 -9.34 -12.58
C SER A 304 13.88 -10.87 -12.54
N MET A 305 13.08 -11.55 -11.72
CA MET A 305 13.05 -13.02 -11.74
C MET A 305 12.72 -13.53 -13.16
N ARG A 306 13.59 -14.38 -13.70
CA ARG A 306 13.61 -14.90 -15.10
C ARG A 306 14.16 -13.98 -16.19
N LEU A 307 14.62 -12.77 -15.88
CA LEU A 307 15.38 -11.96 -16.84
C LEU A 307 16.80 -12.54 -16.96
N ILE A 308 17.25 -12.91 -18.16
CA ILE A 308 18.58 -13.50 -18.41
C ILE A 308 19.63 -12.39 -18.69
N ALA A 309 19.26 -11.12 -18.57
CA ALA A 309 20.14 -10.00 -18.85
C ALA A 309 21.04 -9.64 -17.66
N LYS A 310 22.26 -9.18 -17.96
CA LYS A 310 23.23 -8.78 -16.94
C LYS A 310 23.29 -7.28 -16.72
N ASP A 311 22.96 -6.48 -17.74
CA ASP A 311 22.99 -5.03 -17.65
C ASP A 311 21.71 -4.42 -18.22
N ILE A 312 20.96 -3.76 -17.34
CA ILE A 312 19.69 -3.11 -17.66
C ILE A 312 19.93 -1.61 -17.68
N ARG A 313 19.70 -0.97 -18.83
CA ARG A 313 20.08 0.44 -19.05
C ARG A 313 18.91 1.40 -18.90
N GLN A 314 17.73 0.99 -19.34
CA GLN A 314 16.56 1.86 -19.37
C GLN A 314 15.27 1.05 -19.24
N LEU A 315 14.30 1.62 -18.53
CA LEU A 315 12.91 1.15 -18.50
C LEU A 315 11.99 2.16 -19.16
N ALA A 316 10.93 1.65 -19.79
CA ALA A 316 9.81 2.46 -20.23
C ALA A 316 8.50 1.72 -19.97
N ILE A 317 7.46 2.46 -19.62
CA ILE A 317 6.11 1.93 -19.41
C ILE A 317 5.19 2.48 -20.49
N ASP A 318 4.34 1.63 -21.03
CA ASP A 318 3.28 1.98 -21.97
C ASP A 318 1.94 2.21 -21.25
N LYS A 319 0.99 2.89 -21.90
CA LYS A 319 -0.36 3.18 -21.37
C LYS A 319 -1.16 1.93 -20.98
N GLU A 320 -0.88 0.80 -21.61
CA GLU A 320 -1.47 -0.51 -21.28
C GLU A 320 -0.80 -1.20 -20.08
N ASN A 321 0.03 -0.45 -19.34
CA ASN A 321 0.84 -0.91 -18.23
C ASN A 321 1.76 -2.09 -18.60
N ASN A 322 2.40 -1.98 -19.77
CA ASN A 322 3.46 -2.91 -20.16
C ASN A 322 4.81 -2.28 -19.83
N ILE A 323 5.68 -3.01 -19.15
CA ILE A 323 7.06 -2.61 -18.84
C ILE A 323 7.97 -3.15 -19.93
N TYR A 324 8.79 -2.26 -20.48
CA TYR A 324 9.81 -2.56 -21.46
C TYR A 324 11.18 -2.30 -20.84
N ALA A 325 12.06 -3.31 -20.87
CA ALA A 325 13.41 -3.25 -20.33
C ALA A 325 14.45 -3.40 -21.44
N ALA A 326 15.23 -2.33 -21.65
CA ALA A 326 16.36 -2.32 -22.57
C ALA A 326 17.61 -2.84 -21.87
N CYS A 327 18.15 -3.94 -22.39
CA CYS A 327 19.27 -4.65 -21.79
C CYS A 327 20.40 -4.94 -22.81
N ASP A 328 21.52 -5.43 -22.30
CA ASP A 328 22.65 -5.92 -23.10
C ASP A 328 22.31 -7.14 -23.97
N SER A 329 21.39 -7.99 -23.51
CA SER A 329 20.98 -9.21 -24.20
C SER A 329 19.75 -9.05 -25.10
N GLY A 330 19.04 -7.91 -25.05
CA GLY A 330 17.86 -7.66 -25.85
C GLY A 330 16.88 -6.67 -25.21
N LEU A 331 15.68 -6.59 -25.80
CA LEU A 331 14.56 -5.82 -25.26
C LEU A 331 13.49 -6.79 -24.77
N PHE A 332 13.21 -6.72 -23.48
CA PHE A 332 12.21 -7.57 -22.86
C PHE A 332 10.94 -6.78 -22.58
N LYS A 333 9.79 -7.42 -22.84
CA LYS A 333 8.47 -6.91 -22.49
C LYS A 333 7.89 -7.79 -21.39
N ALA A 334 7.46 -7.15 -20.31
CA ALA A 334 6.61 -7.75 -19.29
C ALA A 334 5.31 -6.94 -19.20
N LYS A 335 4.22 -7.61 -18.86
CA LYS A 335 3.01 -6.89 -18.46
C LYS A 335 3.16 -6.56 -16.99
N ALA A 336 2.96 -5.29 -16.60
CA ALA A 336 2.93 -4.91 -15.19
C ALA A 336 1.68 -5.49 -14.48
N SER A 337 0.77 -6.15 -15.21
CA SER A 337 -0.55 -6.48 -14.70
C SER A 337 -0.56 -7.67 -13.74
N ASN A 338 -0.71 -7.30 -12.47
CA ASN A 338 -1.66 -7.79 -11.49
C ASN A 338 -0.92 -7.97 -10.16
N LEU A 339 -0.56 -6.86 -9.50
CA LEU A 339 -1.07 -6.80 -8.12
C LEU A 339 -2.56 -7.11 -8.27
N PRO A 340 -3.10 -8.15 -7.61
CA PRO A 340 -4.51 -8.45 -7.78
C PRO A 340 -5.27 -7.12 -7.71
N ASP A 341 -6.08 -6.79 -8.73
CA ASP A 341 -6.94 -5.59 -8.75
C ASP A 341 -7.81 -5.49 -7.49
N LYS A 342 -7.88 -6.59 -6.72
CA LYS A 342 -8.04 -6.50 -5.29
C LYS A 342 -6.77 -5.94 -4.64
N ILE A 343 -6.66 -4.62 -4.63
CA ILE A 343 -6.59 -4.01 -3.29
C ILE A 343 -7.78 -4.66 -2.61
N LEU A 344 -7.57 -5.72 -1.81
CA LEU A 344 -8.62 -6.22 -0.95
C LEU A 344 -8.87 -5.04 -0.04
N THR A 345 -9.78 -4.17 -0.48
CA THR A 345 -10.33 -3.12 0.34
C THR A 345 -10.76 -3.86 1.58
N LEU A 346 -10.51 -3.26 2.75
CA LEU A 346 -10.83 -3.87 4.04
C LEU A 346 -12.16 -4.65 3.95
N VAL A 347 -13.16 -4.08 3.27
CA VAL A 347 -14.46 -4.64 2.84
C VAL A 347 -14.43 -6.10 2.33
N ASP A 348 -13.54 -6.50 1.44
CA ASP A 348 -13.51 -7.86 0.88
C ASP A 348 -13.22 -8.93 1.94
N TYR A 349 -12.40 -8.60 2.95
CA TYR A 349 -12.13 -9.49 4.07
C TYR A 349 -13.35 -9.69 4.99
N PHE A 350 -14.28 -8.73 5.00
CA PHE A 350 -15.49 -8.75 5.82
C PHE A 350 -16.67 -9.39 5.09
N GLN A 351 -16.61 -9.59 3.77
CA GLN A 351 -17.68 -10.23 2.98
C GLN A 351 -17.97 -11.65 3.46
N ASP A 352 -16.92 -12.42 3.73
CA ASP A 352 -17.04 -13.82 4.17
C ASP A 352 -17.43 -13.95 5.65
N GLU A 353 -17.16 -12.93 6.46
CA GLU A 353 -17.35 -12.98 7.91
C GLU A 353 -18.77 -12.50 8.30
N PRO A 354 -19.33 -12.98 9.42
CA PRO A 354 -20.57 -12.43 9.96
C PRO A 354 -20.34 -11.05 10.55
N ASP A 355 -21.32 -10.15 10.40
CA ASP A 355 -21.24 -8.79 10.94
C ASP A 355 -21.02 -8.79 12.46
N ILE A 356 -20.02 -8.03 12.92
CA ILE A 356 -19.59 -7.96 14.32
C ILE A 356 -20.74 -7.61 15.26
N GLN A 357 -21.68 -6.74 14.84
CA GLN A 357 -22.82 -6.38 15.68
C GLN A 357 -23.71 -7.58 15.99
N LYS A 358 -23.87 -8.50 15.02
CA LYS A 358 -24.64 -9.73 15.22
C LYS A 358 -23.90 -10.72 16.11
N VAL A 359 -22.57 -10.81 15.98
CA VAL A 359 -21.72 -11.66 16.83
C VAL A 359 -21.75 -11.16 18.28
N GLN A 360 -21.60 -9.86 18.49
CA GLN A 360 -21.70 -9.23 19.81
C GLN A 360 -23.09 -9.43 20.43
N LYS A 361 -24.16 -9.32 19.64
CA LYS A 361 -25.52 -9.59 20.12
C LYS A 361 -25.67 -11.06 20.57
N ALA A 362 -25.20 -12.01 19.77
CA ALA A 362 -25.22 -13.42 20.13
C ALA A 362 -24.44 -13.69 21.43
N ALA A 363 -23.31 -13.00 21.64
CA ALA A 363 -22.55 -13.12 22.88
C ALA A 363 -23.26 -12.52 24.10
N ILE A 364 -23.90 -11.36 23.95
CA ILE A 364 -24.72 -10.74 25.01
C ILE A 364 -25.90 -11.64 25.38
N ASP A 365 -26.55 -12.22 24.37
CA ASP A 365 -27.70 -13.10 24.56
C ASP A 365 -27.27 -14.40 25.27
N TYR A 366 -26.14 -15.01 24.87
CA TYR A 366 -25.58 -16.22 25.49
C TYR A 366 -25.14 -15.99 26.95
N ALA A 367 -24.45 -14.89 27.22
CA ALA A 367 -23.99 -14.56 28.57
C ALA A 367 -25.12 -13.97 29.46
N GLU A 368 -26.33 -13.78 28.92
CA GLU A 368 -27.50 -13.18 29.57
C GLU A 368 -27.27 -11.78 30.18
N VAL A 369 -26.40 -10.97 29.55
CA VAL A 369 -25.94 -9.67 30.09
C VAL A 369 -26.65 -8.47 29.46
N GLY A 370 -27.84 -8.68 28.91
CA GLY A 370 -28.63 -7.62 28.28
C GLY A 370 -29.10 -6.54 29.27
N MET A 371 -29.04 -5.27 28.86
CA MET A 371 -29.53 -4.12 29.64
C MET A 371 -31.03 -4.21 29.96
N ASP A 372 -31.79 -4.96 29.18
CA ASP A 372 -33.22 -5.17 29.41
C ASP A 372 -33.51 -5.96 30.69
N LYS A 373 -32.58 -6.82 31.12
CA LYS A 373 -32.68 -7.56 32.39
C LYS A 373 -32.68 -6.62 33.60
N ILE A 374 -31.77 -5.64 33.58
CA ILE A 374 -31.65 -4.62 34.64
C ILE A 374 -32.91 -3.74 34.67
N LYS A 375 -33.42 -3.32 33.50
CA LYS A 375 -34.67 -2.55 33.40
C LYS A 375 -35.86 -3.33 33.95
N ASN A 376 -35.95 -4.63 33.66
CA ASN A 376 -37.02 -5.48 34.17
C ASN A 376 -36.94 -5.67 35.68
N TRP A 377 -35.75 -5.88 36.26
CA TRP A 377 -35.58 -5.94 37.71
C TRP A 377 -35.95 -4.63 38.40
N ARG A 378 -35.56 -3.48 37.85
CA ARG A 378 -35.97 -2.17 38.38
C ARG A 378 -37.48 -1.98 38.33
N ARG A 379 -38.15 -2.38 37.25
CA ARG A 379 -39.62 -2.34 37.14
C ARG A 379 -40.31 -3.25 38.15
N LEU A 380 -39.80 -4.48 38.34
CA LEU A 380 -40.37 -5.43 39.30
C LEU A 380 -40.16 -4.98 40.75
N ALA A 381 -38.98 -4.42 41.07
CA ALA A 381 -38.71 -3.82 42.38
C ALA A 381 -39.63 -2.62 42.66
N ALA A 382 -39.79 -1.73 41.67
CA ALA A 382 -40.71 -0.60 41.77
C ALA A 382 -42.16 -1.06 41.98
N ARG A 383 -42.59 -2.16 41.33
CA ARG A 383 -43.93 -2.74 41.55
C ARG A 383 -44.07 -3.41 42.93
N LYS A 384 -43.02 -4.04 43.44
CA LYS A 384 -43.01 -4.66 44.79
C LYS A 384 -43.22 -3.60 45.88
N ALA A 385 -42.58 -2.44 45.75
CA ALA A 385 -42.73 -1.33 46.70
C ALA A 385 -44.18 -0.80 46.82
N TRP A 386 -45.06 -1.12 45.87
CA TRP A 386 -46.48 -0.75 45.91
C TRP A 386 -47.39 -1.81 46.55
N LEU A 387 -46.89 -3.03 46.78
CA LEU A 387 -47.67 -4.12 47.34
C LEU A 387 -47.51 -4.16 48.87
N PRO A 388 -48.61 -4.18 49.65
CA PRO A 388 -48.52 -4.37 51.10
C PRO A 388 -47.98 -5.75 51.44
N ASP A 389 -47.24 -5.84 52.54
CA ASP A 389 -46.99 -7.13 53.18
C ASP A 389 -48.26 -7.58 53.91
N VAL A 390 -48.71 -8.78 53.58
CA VAL A 390 -49.93 -9.40 54.11
C VAL A 390 -49.52 -10.43 55.17
N SER A 391 -49.85 -10.16 56.43
CA SER A 391 -49.70 -11.12 57.52
C SER A 391 -51.07 -11.66 57.92
N VAL A 392 -51.20 -12.99 57.98
CA VAL A 392 -52.41 -13.64 58.50
C VAL A 392 -52.05 -14.32 59.81
N GLY A 393 -52.56 -13.78 60.91
CA GLY A 393 -52.47 -14.36 62.24
C GLY A 393 -53.66 -15.28 62.49
N LEU A 394 -53.40 -16.40 63.16
CA LEU A 394 -54.42 -17.37 63.56
C LEU A 394 -54.14 -17.71 65.02
N ASN A 395 -54.86 -17.05 65.91
CA ASN A 395 -54.74 -17.24 67.34
C ASN A 395 -55.88 -18.16 67.80
N ARG A 396 -55.52 -19.16 68.59
CA ARG A 396 -56.50 -20.07 69.19
C ARG A 396 -56.30 -20.04 70.69
N ASP A 397 -57.23 -19.40 71.38
CA ASP A 397 -57.22 -19.34 72.83
C ASP A 397 -57.95 -20.55 73.39
N LEU A 398 -57.19 -21.52 73.91
CA LEU A 398 -57.73 -22.67 74.64
C LEU A 398 -57.79 -22.36 76.14
N THR A 399 -58.78 -21.58 76.56
CA THR A 399 -59.07 -21.41 77.99
C THR A 399 -60.16 -22.39 78.42
N ASP A 400 -59.76 -23.54 78.96
CA ASP A 400 -60.69 -24.55 79.51
C ASP A 400 -60.90 -24.38 81.03
N LEU A 401 -60.68 -23.16 81.54
CA LEU A 401 -60.77 -22.80 82.96
C LEU A 401 -62.16 -22.24 83.29
N TRP A 402 -62.79 -22.85 84.29
CA TRP A 402 -64.02 -22.33 84.89
C TRP A 402 -63.69 -21.08 85.71
N HIS A 403 -64.36 -19.98 85.41
CA HIS A 403 -64.21 -18.73 86.14
C HIS A 403 -65.57 -18.27 86.66
N TRP A 404 -65.51 -17.63 87.83
CA TRP A 404 -66.66 -17.04 88.48
C TRP A 404 -66.73 -15.57 88.07
N GLU A 405 -67.85 -15.14 87.49
CA GLU A 405 -68.12 -13.73 87.26
C GLU A 405 -69.14 -13.27 88.29
N THR A 406 -68.77 -12.28 89.09
CA THR A 406 -69.68 -11.61 90.03
C THR A 406 -70.36 -10.47 89.32
N GLY A 407 -71.70 -10.42 89.36
CA GLY A 407 -72.47 -9.30 88.80
C GLY A 407 -72.03 -7.95 89.36
N SER A 408 -71.73 -7.00 88.46
CA SER A 408 -71.54 -5.58 88.83
C SER A 408 -72.87 -4.94 89.26
N THR A 409 -72.80 -3.81 89.98
CA THR A 409 -73.77 -3.21 90.93
C THR A 409 -75.22 -2.90 90.49
N ILE A 410 -75.74 -3.46 89.39
CA ILE A 410 -77.14 -3.34 88.99
C ILE A 410 -77.81 -4.71 89.17
N LYS A 411 -78.53 -4.83 90.28
CA LYS A 411 -79.29 -6.01 90.71
C LYS A 411 -80.37 -6.40 89.69
N THR A 412 -80.07 -7.28 88.74
CA THR A 412 -81.04 -8.16 88.07
C THR A 412 -80.38 -9.32 87.29
N ASP A 413 -79.20 -9.79 87.68
CA ASP A 413 -78.63 -11.01 87.09
C ASP A 413 -78.07 -11.92 88.19
N ASP A 414 -78.42 -13.21 88.14
CA ASP A 414 -77.96 -14.27 89.05
C ASP A 414 -76.54 -14.74 88.68
N ASP A 415 -75.70 -15.04 89.67
CA ASP A 415 -74.34 -15.57 89.46
C ASP A 415 -74.37 -16.93 88.74
N TYR A 416 -73.66 -17.07 87.61
CA TYR A 416 -73.56 -18.32 86.86
C TYR A 416 -72.12 -18.73 86.53
N LEU A 417 -71.85 -20.04 86.55
CA LEU A 417 -70.57 -20.65 86.12
C LEU A 417 -70.52 -20.73 84.59
N ARG A 418 -69.56 -20.06 83.96
CA ARG A 418 -69.29 -20.18 82.52
C ARG A 418 -67.98 -20.93 82.28
N ARG A 419 -68.01 -21.89 81.34
CA ARG A 419 -66.83 -22.53 80.78
C ARG A 419 -66.31 -21.67 79.63
N GLY A 420 -65.00 -21.41 79.59
CA GLY A 420 -64.37 -20.69 78.49
C GLY A 420 -64.68 -21.37 77.15
N LYS A 421 -65.02 -20.57 76.13
CA LYS A 421 -65.31 -21.08 74.78
C LYS A 421 -63.98 -21.20 74.02
N ASP A 422 -63.81 -22.31 73.30
CA ASP A 422 -62.73 -22.45 72.29
C ASP A 422 -62.99 -21.40 71.21
N ALA A 423 -62.14 -20.37 71.17
CA ALA A 423 -62.24 -19.26 70.24
C ALA A 423 -61.04 -19.30 69.31
N VAL A 424 -61.32 -19.45 68.02
CA VAL A 424 -60.32 -19.28 66.96
C VAL A 424 -60.53 -17.89 66.40
N ASP A 425 -59.58 -17.00 66.67
CA ASP A 425 -59.55 -15.65 66.13
C ASP A 425 -58.54 -15.57 64.99
N TRP A 426 -58.87 -14.81 63.96
CA TRP A 426 -58.00 -14.60 62.82
C TRP A 426 -57.90 -13.12 62.53
N ASP A 427 -56.68 -12.65 62.31
CA ASP A 427 -56.39 -11.27 61.95
C ASP A 427 -55.65 -11.23 60.62
N ILE A 428 -56.02 -10.27 59.77
CA ILE A 428 -55.28 -9.96 58.55
C ILE A 428 -54.71 -8.55 58.73
N GLY A 429 -53.39 -8.50 58.88
CA GLY A 429 -52.62 -7.27 58.87
C GLY A 429 -52.14 -6.94 57.46
N LEU A 430 -52.38 -5.72 57.02
CA LEU A 430 -51.70 -5.13 55.86
C LEU A 430 -50.73 -4.08 56.37
N SER A 431 -49.45 -4.21 56.02
CA SER A 431 -48.43 -3.25 56.38
C SER A 431 -47.75 -2.69 55.13
N TRP A 432 -47.48 -1.38 55.16
CA TRP A 432 -46.71 -0.68 54.13
C TRP A 432 -45.50 -0.04 54.77
N ASP A 433 -44.32 -0.30 54.22
CA ASP A 433 -43.13 0.48 54.54
C ASP A 433 -43.02 1.64 53.55
N LEU A 434 -43.37 2.84 54.01
CA LEU A 434 -43.29 4.06 53.21
C LEU A 434 -41.83 4.48 52.92
N GLY A 435 -40.85 3.94 53.66
CA GLY A 435 -39.41 4.11 53.39
C GLY A 435 -38.99 3.39 52.12
N ASP A 436 -39.48 2.17 51.90
CA ASP A 436 -39.24 1.35 50.70
C ASP A 436 -39.81 1.97 49.42
N LEU A 437 -40.77 2.90 49.54
CA LEU A 437 -41.31 3.68 48.42
C LEU A 437 -40.32 4.74 47.92
N ILE A 438 -39.44 5.24 48.80
CA ILE A 438 -38.46 6.30 48.50
C ILE A 438 -37.07 5.68 48.25
N TRP A 439 -36.67 4.69 49.06
CA TRP A 439 -35.42 3.94 48.95
C TRP A 439 -35.62 2.50 49.40
N SER A 440 -35.58 1.55 48.45
CA SER A 440 -35.67 0.12 48.79
C SER A 440 -34.28 -0.52 48.90
N ASP A 441 -34.08 -1.40 49.88
CA ASP A 441 -32.85 -2.20 49.99
C ASP A 441 -32.61 -3.08 48.75
N ALA A 442 -33.69 -3.47 48.07
CA ALA A 442 -33.65 -4.16 46.79
C ALA A 442 -32.92 -3.34 45.73
N GLN A 443 -33.08 -2.01 45.71
CA GLN A 443 -32.42 -1.11 44.77
C GLN A 443 -30.91 -1.13 44.95
N THR A 444 -30.40 -1.13 46.19
CA THR A 444 -28.97 -1.25 46.49
C THR A 444 -28.40 -2.58 45.96
N SER A 445 -29.12 -3.68 46.18
CA SER A 445 -28.70 -5.00 45.66
C SER A 445 -28.73 -5.09 44.13
N ILE A 446 -29.72 -4.43 43.50
CA ILE A 446 -29.84 -4.33 42.04
C ILE A 446 -28.72 -3.49 41.49
N ASP A 447 -28.34 -2.39 42.14
CA ASP A 447 -27.27 -1.52 41.67
C ASP A 447 -25.91 -2.21 41.74
N VAL A 448 -25.62 -2.96 42.81
CA VAL A 448 -24.40 -3.80 42.90
C VAL A 448 -24.38 -4.86 41.80
N ARG A 449 -25.48 -5.61 41.60
CA ARG A 449 -25.56 -6.62 40.54
C ARG A 449 -25.53 -6.01 39.14
N SER A 450 -26.09 -4.81 38.96
CA SER A 450 -26.08 -4.10 37.69
C SER A 450 -24.67 -3.69 37.30
N ARG A 451 -23.85 -3.27 38.27
CA ARG A 451 -22.43 -2.95 38.05
C ARG A 451 -21.66 -4.17 37.59
N LEU A 452 -21.82 -5.31 38.29
CA LEU A 452 -21.17 -6.57 37.92
C LEU A 452 -21.61 -7.08 36.55
N LEU A 453 -22.89 -6.92 36.19
CA LEU A 453 -23.37 -7.26 34.85
C LEU A 453 -22.78 -6.33 33.79
N VAL A 454 -22.71 -5.03 34.03
CA VAL A 454 -22.09 -4.10 33.06
C VAL A 454 -20.61 -4.44 32.87
N GLU A 455 -19.88 -4.73 33.95
CA GLU A 455 -18.48 -5.16 33.89
C GLU A 455 -18.32 -6.46 33.08
N LEU A 456 -19.10 -7.50 33.39
CA LEU A 456 -19.09 -8.75 32.63
C LEU A 456 -19.45 -8.52 31.14
N ARG A 457 -20.38 -7.61 30.85
CA ARG A 457 -20.77 -7.27 29.48
C ARG A 457 -19.59 -6.65 28.73
N ASP A 458 -18.91 -5.69 29.35
CA ASP A 458 -17.80 -4.99 28.74
C ASP A 458 -16.61 -5.95 28.52
N ASP A 459 -16.37 -6.88 29.46
CA ASP A 459 -15.37 -7.95 29.31
C ASP A 459 -15.71 -8.90 28.14
N VAL A 460 -16.95 -9.40 28.10
CA VAL A 460 -17.40 -10.31 27.01
C VAL A 460 -17.32 -9.61 25.66
N LEU A 461 -17.78 -8.36 25.56
CA LEU A 461 -17.71 -7.60 24.32
C LEU A 461 -16.27 -7.28 23.92
N GLY A 462 -15.40 -6.95 24.90
CA GLY A 462 -13.99 -6.69 24.69
C GLY A 462 -13.28 -7.91 24.10
N GLU A 463 -13.45 -9.09 24.71
CA GLU A 463 -12.82 -10.32 24.23
C GLU A 463 -13.37 -10.78 22.88
N VAL A 464 -14.70 -10.74 22.67
CA VAL A 464 -15.28 -11.08 21.36
C VAL A 464 -14.77 -10.16 20.26
N THR A 465 -14.69 -8.86 20.53
CA THR A 465 -14.21 -7.87 19.55
C THR A 465 -12.74 -8.09 19.23
N LYS A 466 -11.91 -8.33 20.25
CA LYS A 466 -10.49 -8.63 20.12
C LYS A 466 -10.25 -9.89 19.28
N LEU A 467 -10.92 -10.99 19.61
CA LEU A 467 -10.83 -12.25 18.89
C LEU A 467 -11.30 -12.11 17.44
N TYR A 468 -12.40 -11.38 17.20
CA TYR A 468 -12.91 -11.14 15.85
C TYR A 468 -11.91 -10.41 14.96
N TYR A 469 -11.28 -9.33 15.44
CA TYR A 469 -10.29 -8.61 14.65
C TYR A 469 -8.94 -9.33 14.58
N GLU A 470 -8.57 -10.12 15.59
CA GLU A 470 -7.39 -10.99 15.52
C GLU A 470 -7.54 -12.03 14.40
N ARG A 471 -8.73 -12.63 14.27
CA ARG A 471 -9.05 -13.54 13.17
C ARG A 471 -8.86 -12.88 11.81
N ILE A 472 -9.40 -11.67 11.61
CA ILE A 472 -9.29 -10.94 10.34
C ILE A 472 -7.82 -10.68 10.01
N ARG A 473 -7.02 -10.25 11.00
CA ARG A 473 -5.59 -10.01 10.82
C ARG A 473 -4.85 -11.29 10.41
N ILE A 474 -5.14 -12.42 11.04
CA ILE A 474 -4.51 -13.70 10.69
C ILE A 474 -4.91 -14.15 9.28
N LYS A 475 -6.16 -13.91 8.87
CA LYS A 475 -6.61 -14.20 7.50
C LYS A 475 -5.83 -13.36 6.47
N MET A 476 -5.62 -12.06 6.75
CA MET A 476 -4.78 -11.18 5.92
C MET A 476 -3.33 -11.68 5.85
N GLU A 477 -2.74 -12.04 7.00
CA GLU A 477 -1.39 -12.60 7.06
C GLU A 477 -1.26 -13.91 6.28
N LEU A 478 -2.30 -14.76 6.29
CA LEU A 478 -2.33 -16.04 5.59
C LEU A 478 -2.34 -15.87 4.07
N GLU A 479 -3.07 -14.87 3.56
CA GLU A 479 -3.08 -14.54 2.13
C GLU A 479 -1.78 -13.87 1.66
N GLY A 480 -1.08 -13.14 2.53
CA GLY A 480 0.22 -12.53 2.24
C GLY A 480 1.42 -13.49 2.28
N LEU A 481 1.24 -14.73 2.76
CA LEU A 481 2.30 -15.73 2.84
C LEU A 481 2.48 -16.47 1.51
N SER A 482 3.73 -16.53 1.02
CA SER A 482 4.08 -17.30 -0.17
C SER A 482 4.00 -18.82 0.09
N LEU A 483 3.77 -19.61 -0.97
CA LEU A 483 3.58 -21.07 -0.88
C LEU A 483 4.81 -21.86 -0.36
N ASP A 484 5.97 -21.21 -0.25
CA ASP A 484 7.22 -21.82 0.24
C ASP A 484 7.25 -21.94 1.77
N GLU A 485 6.49 -21.08 2.48
CA GLU A 485 6.47 -21.03 3.96
C GLU A 485 5.43 -21.97 4.58
N ARG A 486 5.39 -23.24 4.15
CA ARG A 486 4.37 -24.24 4.55
C ARG A 486 4.15 -24.34 6.06
N LYS A 487 5.23 -24.28 6.86
CA LYS A 487 5.15 -24.37 8.32
C LYS A 487 4.42 -23.18 8.94
N LYS A 488 4.75 -21.96 8.51
CA LYS A 488 4.10 -20.74 9.01
C LYS A 488 2.64 -20.68 8.60
N ARG A 489 2.30 -21.08 7.37
CA ARG A 489 0.91 -21.18 6.92
C ARG A 489 0.10 -22.15 7.78
N PHE A 490 0.65 -23.33 8.05
CA PHE A 490 0.00 -24.32 8.91
C PHE A 490 -0.24 -23.79 10.34
N ASP A 491 0.74 -23.11 10.93
CA ASP A 491 0.59 -22.51 12.27
C ASP A 491 -0.51 -21.43 12.28
N LYS A 492 -0.61 -20.62 11.23
CA LYS A 492 -1.65 -19.59 11.08
C LYS A 492 -3.04 -20.19 10.85
N GLU A 493 -3.15 -21.24 10.05
CA GLU A 493 -4.40 -21.99 9.87
C GLU A 493 -4.88 -22.61 11.19
N LEU A 494 -3.95 -23.14 12.00
CA LEU A 494 -4.26 -23.69 13.31
C LEU A 494 -4.76 -22.59 14.27
N ARG A 495 -4.10 -21.44 14.30
CA ARG A 495 -4.54 -20.29 15.11
C ARG A 495 -5.90 -19.76 14.68
N LEU A 496 -6.18 -19.74 13.37
CA LEU A 496 -7.50 -19.34 12.85
C LEU A 496 -8.60 -20.27 13.36
N ARG A 497 -8.35 -21.59 13.39
CA ARG A 497 -9.29 -22.58 13.97
C ARG A 497 -9.46 -22.41 15.48
N GLU A 498 -8.39 -22.11 16.21
CA GLU A 498 -8.43 -21.82 17.65
C GLU A 498 -9.35 -20.62 17.93
N ILE A 499 -9.18 -19.52 17.19
CA ILE A 499 -10.02 -18.33 17.36
C ILE A 499 -11.48 -18.61 17.00
N THR A 500 -11.75 -19.41 15.95
CA THR A 500 -13.13 -19.84 15.66
C THR A 500 -13.76 -20.55 16.85
N ALA A 501 -13.03 -21.49 17.47
CA ALA A 501 -13.54 -22.24 18.62
C ALA A 501 -13.78 -21.35 19.85
N LEU A 502 -12.91 -20.35 20.08
CA LEU A 502 -13.09 -19.37 21.15
C LEU A 502 -14.33 -18.48 20.90
N LEU A 503 -14.50 -17.98 19.68
CA LEU A 503 -15.67 -17.17 19.31
C LEU A 503 -16.98 -17.97 19.42
N ASP A 504 -16.97 -19.24 19.05
CA ASP A 504 -18.12 -20.14 19.24
C ASP A 504 -18.40 -20.37 20.72
N GLY A 505 -17.37 -20.46 21.56
CA GLY A 505 -17.51 -20.57 23.01
C GLY A 505 -18.23 -19.36 23.65
N PHE A 506 -18.04 -18.15 23.09
CA PHE A 506 -18.75 -16.95 23.52
C PHE A 506 -20.12 -16.76 22.87
N THR A 507 -20.45 -17.48 21.80
CA THR A 507 -21.66 -17.22 20.99
C THR A 507 -22.56 -18.44 20.81
N ASP A 508 -22.34 -19.51 21.59
CA ASP A 508 -23.07 -20.78 21.49
C ASP A 508 -23.07 -21.35 20.06
N GLY A 509 -21.90 -21.36 19.42
CA GLY A 509 -21.75 -21.86 18.05
C GLY A 509 -22.48 -21.06 16.98
N TYR A 510 -22.96 -19.84 17.27
CA TYR A 510 -23.60 -18.96 16.29
C TYR A 510 -22.62 -18.60 15.17
N PHE A 511 -21.35 -18.35 15.50
CA PHE A 511 -20.33 -17.89 14.56
C PHE A 511 -20.05 -18.94 13.47
N SER A 512 -19.77 -20.19 13.84
CA SER A 512 -19.58 -21.29 12.88
C SER A 512 -20.82 -21.59 12.05
N ARG A 513 -22.03 -21.49 12.62
CA ARG A 513 -23.28 -21.68 11.87
C ARG A 513 -23.46 -20.66 10.76
N GLN A 514 -23.09 -19.39 11.01
CA GLN A 514 -23.16 -18.34 10.00
C GLN A 514 -22.11 -18.52 8.89
N LEU A 515 -20.91 -18.99 9.24
CA LEU A 515 -19.87 -19.30 8.25
C LEU A 515 -20.30 -20.42 7.29
N ASN A 516 -20.84 -21.53 7.83
CA ASN A 516 -21.30 -22.65 7.01
C ASN A 516 -22.49 -22.26 6.11
N ASN A 517 -23.46 -21.50 6.63
CA ASN A 517 -24.61 -21.03 5.84
C ASN A 517 -24.22 -20.11 4.68
N LYS A 518 -23.10 -19.37 4.77
CA LYS A 518 -22.58 -18.57 3.65
C LYS A 518 -21.84 -19.43 2.62
N GLN A 519 -21.14 -20.49 3.04
CA GLN A 519 -20.46 -21.43 2.14
C GLN A 519 -21.43 -22.29 1.31
N ASP A 520 -22.63 -22.56 1.83
CA ASP A 520 -23.66 -23.33 1.10
C ASP A 520 -24.48 -22.47 0.11
N ASN A 521 -24.40 -21.13 0.19
CA ASN A 521 -25.21 -20.19 -0.60
C ASN A 521 -24.41 -19.32 -1.60
N GLY A 522 -23.08 -19.43 -1.63
CA GLY A 522 -22.19 -18.75 -2.58
C GLY A 522 -21.45 -19.78 -3.44
#